data_AF-A0A958N8U4-F1
#
_entry.id   AF-A0A958N8U4-F1
#
_cell.length_a   1.000
_cell.length_b   1.000
_cell.length_c   1.000
_cell.angle_alpha   90.00
_cell.angle_beta   90.00
_cell.angle_gamma   90.00
#
_symmetry.space_group_name_H-M   'P 1'
#
loop_
_entity.id
_entity.type
_entity.pdbx_description
1 polymer ?
#
loop_
_entity_poly.entity_id
_entity_poly.type
_entity_poly.pdbx_seq_one_letter_code
_entity_poly.pdbx_strand_id
1 'polypeptide(L)'
;MKRYISTSIVMTTILLGCSNLFENVAEKEFDKALYYQAQQDVLNGEYDDAIDIITHDTSDDFQTKRKVKFLLSQAYAGACGLDALDIITAIQDGASNILPIFLDAMTGTTVTDRGKCDLAITTLETIGDSGERSASENFFMVFAAFARIGAYLSVSGDADDDGAVDATFDPCDNTDLPSAQADAVVGSFAQALEALTDIIADGGDIGSSDIEDILDYCTTVSAINAAYDFCSQTDETTVTAQQRVVIRCLVDGPDLGFSISGNDLATCIDHAGGNTVCPGP
;
A
#
# COMPACT_ATOMS: atom_id res chain seq x y z
N MET A 1 -3.11 -78.55 -48.80
CA MET A 1 -3.19 -77.12 -49.13
C MET A 1 -4.04 -76.41 -48.08
N LYS A 2 -3.41 -75.70 -47.15
CA LYS A 2 -4.08 -74.85 -46.15
C LYS A 2 -4.04 -73.41 -46.67
N ARG A 3 -5.21 -72.78 -46.86
CA ARG A 3 -5.34 -71.37 -47.21
C ARG A 3 -5.51 -70.55 -45.93
N TYR A 4 -4.58 -69.64 -45.65
CA TYR A 4 -4.71 -68.65 -44.59
C TYR A 4 -5.38 -67.41 -45.17
N ILE A 5 -6.54 -67.02 -44.61
CA ILE A 5 -7.23 -65.78 -44.93
C ILE A 5 -6.63 -64.71 -44.01
N SER A 6 -5.88 -63.78 -44.61
CA SER A 6 -5.26 -62.65 -43.93
C SER A 6 -6.28 -61.52 -43.82
N THR A 7 -6.91 -61.37 -42.65
CA THR A 7 -7.85 -60.29 -42.36
C THR A 7 -7.06 -59.06 -41.94
N SER A 8 -6.85 -58.12 -42.88
CA SER A 8 -6.28 -56.80 -42.58
C SER A 8 -7.32 -55.93 -41.87
N ILE A 9 -7.11 -55.67 -40.58
CA ILE A 9 -7.85 -54.67 -39.81
C ILE A 9 -7.31 -53.30 -40.20
N VAL A 10 -8.09 -52.55 -40.98
CA VAL A 10 -7.83 -51.14 -41.30
C VAL A 10 -8.17 -50.32 -40.06
N MET A 11 -7.17 -50.13 -39.19
CA MET A 11 -7.24 -49.17 -38.08
C MET A 11 -7.20 -47.77 -38.70
N THR A 12 -8.39 -47.20 -38.94
CA THR A 12 -8.55 -45.83 -39.41
C THR A 12 -8.24 -44.92 -38.23
N THR A 13 -7.01 -44.45 -38.15
CA THR A 13 -6.58 -43.42 -37.21
C THR A 13 -7.32 -42.14 -37.55
N ILE A 14 -8.40 -41.90 -36.81
CA ILE A 14 -9.15 -40.66 -36.87
C ILE A 14 -8.22 -39.57 -36.31
N LEU A 15 -7.52 -38.88 -37.21
CA LEU A 15 -6.89 -37.58 -36.97
C LEU A 15 -8.01 -36.54 -36.82
N LEU A 16 -8.80 -36.67 -35.74
CA LEU A 16 -9.59 -35.54 -35.26
C LEU A 16 -8.56 -34.53 -34.77
N GLY A 17 -8.44 -33.42 -35.50
CA GLY A 17 -7.71 -32.26 -34.99
C GLY A 17 -8.18 -31.96 -33.58
N CYS A 18 -7.25 -31.65 -32.69
CA CYS A 18 -7.51 -31.30 -31.29
C CYS A 18 -8.23 -29.95 -31.18
N SER A 19 -9.41 -29.81 -31.79
CA SER A 19 -10.38 -28.81 -31.39
C SER A 19 -10.85 -29.24 -30.00
N ASN A 20 -10.37 -28.56 -28.97
CA ASN A 20 -10.73 -28.85 -27.59
C ASN A 20 -12.26 -28.78 -27.49
N LEU A 21 -12.90 -29.94 -27.25
CA LEU A 21 -14.36 -30.04 -27.08
C LEU A 21 -14.90 -29.13 -25.95
N PHE A 22 -14.00 -28.65 -25.08
CA PHE A 22 -14.28 -27.73 -23.98
C PHE A 22 -14.23 -26.24 -24.35
N GLU A 23 -13.81 -25.86 -25.56
CA GLU A 23 -13.68 -24.45 -25.96
C GLU A 23 -15.03 -23.70 -25.95
N ASN A 24 -16.14 -24.41 -26.21
CA ASN A 24 -17.50 -23.86 -26.12
C ASN A 24 -18.18 -24.06 -24.76
N VAL A 25 -17.54 -24.75 -23.81
CA VAL A 25 -18.07 -24.95 -22.43
C VAL A 25 -17.34 -24.06 -21.43
N ALA A 26 -16.16 -23.56 -21.80
CA ALA A 26 -15.45 -22.52 -21.08
C ALA A 26 -16.00 -21.14 -21.46
N GLU A 27 -17.22 -20.83 -21.03
CA GLU A 27 -17.72 -19.46 -21.06
C GLU A 27 -16.81 -18.59 -20.18
N LYS A 28 -15.98 -17.76 -20.82
CA LYS A 28 -15.04 -16.84 -20.17
C LYS A 28 -15.73 -15.64 -19.52
N GLU A 29 -17.01 -15.42 -19.81
CA GLU A 29 -17.79 -14.27 -19.33
C GLU A 29 -18.44 -14.48 -17.96
N PHE A 30 -18.21 -15.63 -17.31
CA PHE A 30 -18.62 -15.76 -15.91
C PHE A 30 -17.71 -14.95 -15.00
N ASP A 31 -18.28 -14.24 -14.02
CA ASP A 31 -17.51 -13.45 -13.04
C ASP A 31 -16.32 -14.20 -12.41
N LYS A 32 -16.44 -15.52 -12.24
CA LYS A 32 -15.35 -16.36 -11.69
C LYS A 32 -14.17 -16.50 -12.65
N ALA A 33 -14.44 -16.59 -13.95
CA ALA A 33 -13.40 -16.66 -14.98
C ALA A 33 -12.69 -15.30 -15.11
N LEU A 34 -13.48 -14.21 -15.14
CA LEU A 34 -12.96 -12.84 -15.11
C LEU A 34 -12.13 -12.57 -13.84
N TYR A 35 -12.61 -12.97 -12.67
CA TYR A 35 -11.84 -12.87 -11.42
C TYR A 35 -10.51 -13.63 -11.48
N TYR A 36 -10.50 -14.85 -12.05
CA TYR A 36 -9.26 -15.60 -12.21
C TYR A 36 -8.30 -14.91 -13.19
N GLN A 37 -8.83 -14.29 -14.26
CA GLN A 37 -8.03 -13.50 -15.18
C GLN A 37 -7.42 -12.28 -14.46
N ALA A 38 -8.22 -11.48 -13.76
CA ALA A 38 -7.72 -10.36 -12.97
C ALA A 38 -6.64 -10.79 -11.95
N GLN A 39 -6.74 -11.99 -11.37
CA GLN A 39 -5.67 -12.54 -10.51
C GLN A 39 -4.37 -12.79 -11.28
N GLN A 40 -4.44 -13.29 -12.52
CA GLN A 40 -3.24 -13.45 -13.35
C GLN A 40 -2.65 -12.10 -13.72
N ASP A 41 -3.49 -11.13 -14.07
CA ASP A 41 -3.06 -9.80 -14.47
C ASP A 41 -2.33 -9.10 -13.30
N VAL A 42 -2.85 -9.19 -12.06
CA VAL A 42 -2.13 -8.72 -10.86
C VAL A 42 -0.78 -9.43 -10.68
N LEU A 43 -0.71 -10.75 -10.89
CA LEU A 43 0.54 -11.51 -10.78
C LEU A 43 1.56 -11.18 -11.88
N ASN A 44 1.09 -10.69 -13.04
CA ASN A 44 1.93 -10.29 -14.16
C ASN A 44 2.33 -8.81 -14.11
N GLY A 45 1.83 -8.05 -13.13
CA GLY A 45 2.01 -6.59 -13.06
C GLY A 45 1.11 -5.79 -14.02
N GLU A 46 0.10 -6.44 -14.63
CA GLU A 46 -0.89 -5.83 -15.53
C GLU A 46 -2.04 -5.23 -14.70
N TYR A 47 -1.71 -4.30 -13.80
CA TYR A 47 -2.64 -3.85 -12.77
C TYR A 47 -3.86 -3.09 -13.30
N ASP A 48 -3.69 -2.25 -14.33
CA ASP A 48 -4.81 -1.52 -14.93
C ASP A 48 -5.79 -2.47 -15.62
N ASP A 49 -5.31 -3.52 -16.30
CA ASP A 49 -6.16 -4.56 -16.89
C ASP A 49 -6.95 -5.31 -15.80
N ALA A 50 -6.31 -5.63 -14.68
CA ALA A 50 -6.98 -6.25 -13.53
C ALA A 50 -8.07 -5.33 -12.93
N ILE A 51 -7.80 -4.02 -12.82
CA ILE A 51 -8.76 -3.02 -12.33
C ILE A 51 -9.96 -2.94 -13.28
N ASP A 52 -9.72 -2.85 -14.59
CA ASP A 52 -10.77 -2.77 -15.60
C ASP A 52 -11.68 -4.00 -15.57
N ILE A 53 -11.10 -5.21 -15.51
CA ILE A 53 -11.87 -6.45 -15.41
C ILE A 53 -12.76 -6.45 -14.16
N ILE A 54 -12.21 -6.09 -13.00
CA ILE A 54 -12.96 -6.13 -11.75
C ILE A 54 -14.08 -5.07 -11.75
N THR A 55 -13.79 -3.85 -12.18
CA THR A 55 -14.70 -2.70 -12.04
C THR A 55 -15.73 -2.58 -13.16
N HIS A 56 -15.44 -3.14 -14.35
CA HIS A 56 -16.29 -2.98 -15.53
C HIS A 56 -16.85 -4.29 -16.08
N ASP A 57 -16.10 -5.38 -16.03
CA ASP A 57 -16.51 -6.62 -16.69
C ASP A 57 -17.25 -7.59 -15.74
N THR A 58 -16.97 -7.53 -14.43
CA THR A 58 -17.72 -8.33 -13.44
C THR A 58 -19.02 -7.66 -13.00
N SER A 59 -20.01 -8.47 -12.64
CA SER A 59 -21.30 -7.98 -12.14
C SER A 59 -21.19 -7.23 -10.81
N ASP A 60 -22.05 -6.23 -10.58
CA ASP A 60 -22.12 -5.45 -9.34
C ASP A 60 -22.18 -6.35 -8.08
N ASP A 61 -23.04 -7.38 -8.10
CA ASP A 61 -23.16 -8.36 -7.02
C ASP A 61 -21.84 -9.08 -6.73
N PHE A 62 -21.03 -9.33 -7.76
CA PHE A 62 -19.72 -9.95 -7.63
C PHE A 62 -18.68 -8.98 -7.07
N GLN A 63 -18.68 -7.72 -7.52
CA GLN A 63 -17.79 -6.66 -7.03
C GLN A 63 -17.92 -6.43 -5.52
N THR A 64 -19.12 -6.62 -4.95
CA THR A 64 -19.32 -6.47 -3.49
C THR A 64 -18.63 -7.53 -2.64
N LYS A 65 -18.16 -8.65 -3.22
CA LYS A 65 -17.57 -9.75 -2.46
C LYS A 65 -16.23 -9.35 -1.87
N ARG A 66 -16.02 -9.67 -0.59
CA ARG A 66 -14.78 -9.39 0.17
C ARG A 66 -13.50 -9.73 -0.59
N LYS A 67 -13.41 -10.94 -1.16
CA LYS A 67 -12.23 -11.37 -1.94
C LYS A 67 -11.97 -10.53 -3.20
N VAL A 68 -13.02 -9.97 -3.80
CA VAL A 68 -12.93 -9.15 -5.01
C VAL A 68 -12.44 -7.76 -4.63
N LYS A 69 -12.99 -7.18 -3.57
CA LYS A 69 -12.47 -5.95 -2.96
C LYS A 69 -11.00 -6.07 -2.56
N PHE A 70 -10.62 -7.18 -1.94
CA PHE A 70 -9.23 -7.41 -1.56
C PHE A 70 -8.30 -7.51 -2.78
N LEU A 71 -8.71 -8.20 -3.85
CA LEU A 71 -7.93 -8.25 -5.09
C LEU A 71 -7.86 -6.89 -5.79
N LEU A 72 -8.96 -6.13 -5.79
CA LEU A 72 -9.01 -4.79 -6.37
C LEU A 72 -8.08 -3.83 -5.62
N SER A 73 -8.06 -3.90 -4.29
CA SER A 73 -7.13 -3.14 -3.45
C SER A 73 -5.67 -3.48 -3.75
N GLN A 74 -5.35 -4.77 -3.96
CA GLN A 74 -4.01 -5.21 -4.42
C GLN A 74 -3.65 -4.65 -5.80
N ALA A 75 -4.58 -4.68 -6.75
CA ALA A 75 -4.36 -4.13 -8.07
C ALA A 75 -4.10 -2.60 -8.01
N TYR A 76 -4.88 -1.87 -7.22
CA TYR A 76 -4.64 -0.44 -7.00
C TYR A 76 -3.30 -0.14 -6.34
N ALA A 77 -2.88 -0.93 -5.35
CA ALA A 77 -1.59 -0.71 -4.69
C ALA A 77 -0.42 -1.01 -5.66
N GLY A 78 -0.50 -2.10 -6.43
CA GLY A 78 0.47 -2.41 -7.47
C GLY A 78 0.53 -1.33 -8.55
N ALA A 79 -0.62 -0.82 -8.99
CA ALA A 79 -0.69 0.32 -9.93
C ALA A 79 -0.11 1.62 -9.35
N CYS A 80 -0.08 1.76 -8.02
CA CYS A 80 0.60 2.87 -7.36
C CYS A 80 2.13 2.69 -7.29
N GLY A 81 2.66 1.50 -7.59
CA GLY A 81 4.08 1.17 -7.48
C GLY A 81 4.46 0.35 -6.25
N LEU A 82 3.50 -0.14 -5.44
CA LEU A 82 3.81 -1.00 -4.31
C LEU A 82 4.46 -2.31 -4.77
N ASP A 83 5.74 -2.49 -4.44
CA ASP A 83 6.39 -3.80 -4.36
C ASP A 83 6.63 -4.16 -2.89
N ALA A 84 5.77 -5.03 -2.35
CA ALA A 84 5.85 -5.45 -0.96
C ALA A 84 7.16 -6.20 -0.64
N LEU A 85 7.78 -6.89 -1.61
CA LEU A 85 9.03 -7.61 -1.37
C LEU A 85 10.21 -6.65 -1.22
N ASP A 86 10.22 -5.56 -2.00
CA ASP A 86 11.23 -4.52 -1.89
C ASP A 86 11.14 -3.79 -0.55
N ILE A 87 9.93 -3.42 -0.11
CA ILE A 87 9.73 -2.81 1.22
C ILE A 87 10.17 -3.78 2.33
N ILE A 88 9.79 -5.06 2.26
CA ILE A 88 10.19 -6.05 3.27
C ILE A 88 11.72 -6.20 3.31
N THR A 89 12.37 -6.24 2.16
CA THR A 89 13.82 -6.40 2.07
C THR A 89 14.53 -5.16 2.64
N ALA A 90 14.05 -3.97 2.30
CA ALA A 90 14.62 -2.72 2.80
C ALA A 90 14.47 -2.56 4.32
N ILE A 91 13.34 -2.97 4.90
CA ILE A 91 13.16 -3.02 6.37
C ILE A 91 14.12 -4.03 7.00
N GLN A 92 14.26 -5.23 6.41
CA GLN A 92 15.12 -6.28 6.96
C GLN A 92 16.62 -5.92 6.94
N ASP A 93 17.04 -5.07 6.01
CA ASP A 93 18.43 -4.62 5.91
C ASP A 93 18.80 -3.57 6.98
N GLY A 94 17.84 -3.17 7.83
CA GLY A 94 18.09 -2.43 9.07
C GLY A 94 18.49 -0.99 8.83
N ALA A 95 17.87 -0.32 7.86
CA ALA A 95 18.01 1.13 7.76
C ALA A 95 17.43 1.77 9.02
N SER A 96 18.18 2.67 9.65
CA SER A 96 17.77 3.29 10.90
C SER A 96 16.52 4.17 10.79
N ASN A 97 16.11 4.53 9.57
CA ASN A 97 15.05 5.49 9.31
C ASN A 97 14.08 4.92 8.27
N ILE A 98 12.80 4.82 8.63
CA ILE A 98 11.79 4.14 7.82
C ILE A 98 11.26 4.98 6.65
N LEU A 99 11.15 6.30 6.80
CA LEU A 99 10.63 7.17 5.73
C LEU A 99 11.54 7.23 4.50
N PRO A 100 12.88 7.27 4.62
CA PRO A 100 13.77 7.09 3.47
C PRO A 100 13.52 5.79 2.69
N ILE A 101 13.25 4.68 3.40
CA ILE A 101 12.90 3.41 2.74
C ILE A 101 11.62 3.55 1.92
N PHE A 102 10.59 4.17 2.49
CA PHE A 102 9.31 4.34 1.79
C PHE A 102 9.41 5.29 0.61
N LEU A 103 10.20 6.36 0.72
CA LEU A 103 10.46 7.27 -0.39
C LEU A 103 11.18 6.55 -1.52
N ASP A 104 12.28 5.84 -1.22
CA ASP A 104 13.08 5.09 -2.21
C ASP A 104 12.23 4.02 -2.92
N ALA A 105 11.44 3.26 -2.15
CA ALA A 105 10.53 2.25 -2.71
C ALA A 105 9.45 2.82 -3.63
N MET A 106 9.14 4.11 -3.51
CA MET A 106 8.11 4.81 -4.28
C MET A 106 8.70 5.89 -5.19
N THR A 107 9.99 5.81 -5.52
CA THR A 107 10.68 6.74 -6.42
C THR A 107 9.96 6.86 -7.77
N GLY A 108 9.85 8.08 -8.31
CA GLY A 108 9.19 8.32 -9.60
C GLY A 108 7.66 8.27 -9.55
N THR A 109 7.05 8.18 -8.36
CA THR A 109 5.60 8.19 -8.21
C THR A 109 5.01 9.52 -8.68
N THR A 110 4.00 9.47 -9.55
CA THR A 110 3.30 10.67 -9.99
C THR A 110 2.06 10.97 -9.13
N VAL A 111 1.48 12.16 -9.31
CA VAL A 111 0.19 12.53 -8.71
C VAL A 111 -0.93 11.55 -9.08
N THR A 112 -0.88 10.94 -10.28
CA THR A 112 -1.88 9.96 -10.73
C THR A 112 -1.71 8.65 -9.96
N ASP A 113 -0.48 8.18 -9.82
CA ASP A 113 -0.15 6.92 -9.14
C ASP A 113 -0.51 7.01 -7.66
N ARG A 114 -0.22 8.16 -7.02
CA ARG A 114 -0.68 8.47 -5.66
C ARG A 114 -2.20 8.30 -5.49
N GLY A 115 -2.99 8.70 -6.48
CA GLY A 115 -4.44 8.48 -6.47
C GLY A 115 -4.82 7.01 -6.46
N LYS A 116 -3.99 6.13 -7.04
CA LYS A 116 -4.17 4.66 -6.95
C LYS A 116 -3.83 4.15 -5.55
N CYS A 117 -2.84 4.70 -4.85
CA CYS A 117 -2.61 4.39 -3.44
C CYS A 117 -3.82 4.75 -2.55
N ASP A 118 -4.42 5.94 -2.77
CA ASP A 118 -5.65 6.34 -2.07
C ASP A 118 -6.79 5.33 -2.34
N LEU A 119 -6.95 4.89 -3.59
CA LEU A 119 -7.94 3.87 -3.98
C LEU A 119 -7.66 2.50 -3.36
N ALA A 120 -6.39 2.11 -3.20
CA ALA A 120 -6.02 0.85 -2.57
C ALA A 120 -6.50 0.79 -1.12
N ILE A 121 -6.18 1.82 -0.33
CA ILE A 121 -6.60 1.95 1.07
C ILE A 121 -8.12 1.99 1.18
N THR A 122 -8.76 2.93 0.48
CA THR A 122 -10.20 3.12 0.59
C THR A 122 -10.99 1.90 0.13
N THR A 123 -10.52 1.18 -0.89
CA THR A 123 -11.12 -0.10 -1.32
C THR A 123 -11.03 -1.15 -0.21
N LEU A 124 -9.88 -1.23 0.47
CA LEU A 124 -9.66 -2.19 1.56
C LEU A 124 -10.53 -1.89 2.78
N GLU A 125 -10.68 -0.60 3.14
CA GLU A 125 -11.56 -0.14 4.21
C GLU A 125 -13.03 -0.51 3.94
N THR A 126 -13.46 -0.64 2.67
CA THR A 126 -14.82 -1.10 2.37
C THR A 126 -15.09 -2.56 2.75
N ILE A 127 -14.06 -3.34 3.14
CA ILE A 127 -14.23 -4.69 3.69
C ILE A 127 -14.75 -4.62 5.14
N GLY A 128 -14.32 -3.61 5.90
CA GLY A 128 -14.63 -3.42 7.30
C GLY A 128 -13.49 -2.76 8.06
N ASP A 129 -13.75 -2.44 9.33
CA ASP A 129 -12.74 -1.91 10.26
C ASP A 129 -11.62 -2.94 10.49
N SER A 130 -10.50 -2.55 11.11
CA SER A 130 -9.36 -3.46 11.32
C SER A 130 -9.75 -4.79 11.98
N GLY A 131 -10.63 -4.76 12.98
CA GLY A 131 -11.09 -5.97 13.69
C GLY A 131 -12.02 -6.88 12.87
N GLU A 132 -12.55 -6.40 11.73
CA GLU A 132 -13.38 -7.19 10.81
C GLU A 132 -12.55 -7.79 9.67
N ARG A 133 -11.39 -7.19 9.38
CA ARG A 133 -10.40 -7.66 8.41
C ARG A 133 -9.67 -8.89 8.94
N SER A 134 -9.19 -9.72 8.02
CA SER A 134 -8.38 -10.89 8.34
C SER A 134 -6.94 -10.45 8.57
N ALA A 135 -6.14 -11.27 9.27
CA ALA A 135 -4.73 -10.99 9.48
C ALA A 135 -3.98 -10.67 8.17
N SER A 136 -4.28 -11.36 7.06
CA SER A 136 -3.66 -11.08 5.75
C SER A 136 -4.13 -9.77 5.12
N GLU A 137 -5.39 -9.36 5.32
CA GLU A 137 -5.90 -8.07 4.86
C GLU A 137 -5.33 -6.91 5.68
N ASN A 138 -5.21 -7.09 7.01
CA ASN A 138 -4.52 -6.11 7.86
C ASN A 138 -3.04 -6.03 7.53
N PHE A 139 -2.37 -7.16 7.33
CA PHE A 139 -0.97 -7.19 6.89
C PHE A 139 -0.79 -6.40 5.59
N PHE A 140 -1.67 -6.63 4.62
CA PHE A 140 -1.64 -5.87 3.37
C PHE A 140 -1.94 -4.36 3.57
N MET A 141 -2.86 -3.98 4.46
CA MET A 141 -3.12 -2.57 4.81
C MET A 141 -1.85 -1.85 5.24
N VAL A 142 -1.00 -2.50 6.05
CA VAL A 142 0.26 -1.91 6.51
C VAL A 142 1.15 -1.52 5.33
N PHE A 143 1.37 -2.43 4.37
CA PHE A 143 2.19 -2.12 3.19
C PHE A 143 1.54 -1.10 2.28
N ALA A 144 0.23 -1.17 2.08
CA ALA A 144 -0.49 -0.17 1.28
C ALA A 144 -0.37 1.23 1.90
N ALA A 145 -0.41 1.34 3.23
CA ALA A 145 -0.27 2.60 3.94
C ALA A 145 1.17 3.12 3.87
N PHE A 146 2.17 2.25 3.99
CA PHE A 146 3.58 2.61 3.82
C PHE A 146 3.89 3.08 2.39
N ALA A 147 3.42 2.36 1.37
CA ALA A 147 3.53 2.80 -0.01
C ALA A 147 2.82 4.14 -0.23
N ARG A 148 1.66 4.35 0.38
CA ARG A 148 0.96 5.64 0.32
C ARG A 148 1.81 6.76 0.93
N ILE A 149 2.41 6.55 2.11
CA ILE A 149 3.33 7.54 2.72
C ILE A 149 4.48 7.84 1.76
N GLY A 150 5.15 6.81 1.24
CA GLY A 150 6.23 6.93 0.27
C GLY A 150 5.82 7.72 -0.98
N ALA A 151 4.66 7.40 -1.56
CA ALA A 151 4.08 8.10 -2.72
C ALA A 151 3.85 9.59 -2.46
N TYR A 152 3.31 9.95 -1.29
CA TYR A 152 3.12 11.35 -0.91
C TYR A 152 4.46 12.09 -0.72
N LEU A 153 5.46 11.42 -0.15
CA LEU A 153 6.78 12.01 0.07
C LEU A 153 7.59 12.11 -1.22
N SER A 154 7.57 11.10 -2.10
CA SER A 154 8.26 11.13 -3.40
C SER A 154 7.75 12.29 -4.26
N VAL A 155 6.43 12.44 -4.42
CA VAL A 155 5.83 13.55 -5.18
C VAL A 155 6.23 14.95 -4.67
N SER A 156 6.61 15.05 -3.40
CA SER A 156 6.73 16.33 -2.69
C SER A 156 8.18 16.70 -2.38
N GLY A 157 9.01 15.70 -2.09
CA GLY A 157 10.38 15.86 -1.63
C GLY A 157 11.44 15.19 -2.49
N ASP A 158 11.08 14.48 -3.57
CA ASP A 158 12.02 13.85 -4.51
C ASP A 158 11.69 14.31 -5.93
N ALA A 159 12.06 15.56 -6.26
CA ALA A 159 11.68 16.16 -7.54
C ALA A 159 12.55 15.70 -8.72
N ASP A 160 13.69 15.05 -8.47
CA ASP A 160 14.58 14.51 -9.50
C ASP A 160 14.50 12.97 -9.66
N ASP A 161 13.58 12.33 -8.93
CA ASP A 161 13.25 10.90 -8.97
C ASP A 161 14.49 10.03 -8.69
N ASP A 162 15.28 10.38 -7.68
CA ASP A 162 16.54 9.70 -7.33
C ASP A 162 16.45 8.80 -6.09
N GLY A 163 15.29 8.76 -5.44
CA GLY A 163 15.05 7.95 -4.24
C GLY A 163 15.62 8.57 -2.96
N ALA A 164 16.04 9.84 -3.02
CA ALA A 164 16.44 10.63 -1.87
C ALA A 164 15.60 11.91 -1.78
N VAL A 165 15.59 12.50 -0.58
CA VAL A 165 14.96 13.79 -0.39
C VAL A 165 15.85 14.90 -0.94
N ASP A 166 15.25 15.82 -1.69
CA ASP A 166 15.89 17.00 -2.23
C ASP A 166 16.46 17.89 -1.12
N ALA A 167 17.65 18.43 -1.32
CA ALA A 167 18.28 19.33 -0.36
C ALA A 167 17.50 20.64 -0.11
N THR A 168 16.54 20.97 -0.98
CA THR A 168 15.66 22.13 -0.84
C THR A 168 14.32 21.82 -0.19
N PHE A 169 13.99 20.54 0.00
CA PHE A 169 12.72 20.15 0.60
C PHE A 169 12.69 20.53 2.08
N ASP A 170 11.67 21.30 2.47
CA ASP A 170 11.35 21.60 3.85
C ASP A 170 9.94 21.08 4.18
N PRO A 171 9.77 19.96 4.91
CA PRO A 171 8.43 19.47 5.28
C PRO A 171 7.67 20.47 6.16
N CYS A 172 8.35 21.44 6.76
CA CYS A 172 7.75 22.50 7.55
C CYS A 172 7.14 23.61 6.69
N ASP A 173 7.58 23.76 5.44
CA ASP A 173 6.98 24.66 4.46
C ASP A 173 5.73 24.01 3.84
N ASN A 174 4.62 24.74 3.86
CA ASN A 174 3.37 24.29 3.27
C ASN A 174 3.39 24.36 1.73
N THR A 175 4.43 24.92 1.11
CA THR A 175 4.67 24.76 -0.33
C THR A 175 5.24 23.41 -0.69
N ASP A 176 6.08 22.86 0.18
CA ASP A 176 6.84 21.63 -0.07
C ASP A 176 6.06 20.43 0.43
N LEU A 177 5.45 20.52 1.63
CA LEU A 177 4.48 19.53 2.11
C LEU A 177 3.13 20.19 2.47
N PRO A 178 2.26 20.42 1.45
CA PRO A 178 0.90 20.91 1.65
C PRO A 178 0.11 20.18 2.73
N SER A 179 -0.72 20.92 3.46
CA SER A 179 -1.54 20.39 4.57
C SER A 179 -2.34 19.13 4.21
N ALA A 180 -2.91 19.05 3.00
CA ALA A 180 -3.67 17.88 2.57
C ALA A 180 -2.80 16.62 2.41
N GLN A 181 -1.53 16.78 2.04
CA GLN A 181 -0.58 15.67 1.97
C GLN A 181 -0.11 15.28 3.37
N ALA A 182 0.13 16.25 4.25
CA ALA A 182 0.40 15.97 5.66
C ALA A 182 -0.77 15.21 6.32
N ASP A 183 -2.02 15.56 6.00
CA ASP A 183 -3.22 14.84 6.45
C ASP A 183 -3.22 13.39 5.97
N ALA A 184 -2.90 13.15 4.70
CA ALA A 184 -2.81 11.81 4.14
C ALA A 184 -1.68 10.96 4.76
N VAL A 185 -0.53 11.58 5.06
CA VAL A 185 0.56 10.91 5.78
C VAL A 185 0.11 10.55 7.21
N VAL A 186 -0.56 11.46 7.93
CA VAL A 186 -1.17 11.18 9.24
C VAL A 186 -2.14 9.99 9.17
N GLY A 187 -3.10 10.04 8.25
CA GLY A 187 -4.11 8.99 8.08
C GLY A 187 -3.47 7.64 7.77
N SER A 188 -2.46 7.62 6.90
CA SER A 188 -1.75 6.40 6.52
C SER A 188 -0.97 5.79 7.70
N PHE A 189 -0.29 6.60 8.52
CA PHE A 189 0.34 6.10 9.73
C PHE A 189 -0.68 5.51 10.71
N ALA A 190 -1.79 6.21 10.95
CA ALA A 190 -2.85 5.73 11.84
C ALA A 190 -3.46 4.40 11.34
N GLN A 191 -3.73 4.29 10.03
CA GLN A 191 -4.24 3.07 9.39
C GLN A 191 -3.25 1.89 9.50
N ALA A 192 -1.94 2.15 9.30
CA ALA A 192 -0.90 1.15 9.47
C ALA A 192 -0.84 0.67 10.93
N LEU A 193 -0.89 1.58 11.90
CA LEU A 193 -0.82 1.27 13.33
C LEU A 193 -2.06 0.50 13.82
N GLU A 194 -3.24 0.89 13.36
CA GLU A 194 -4.49 0.17 13.66
C GLU A 194 -4.42 -1.27 13.13
N ALA A 195 -3.98 -1.45 11.88
CA ALA A 195 -3.82 -2.77 11.28
C ALA A 195 -2.74 -3.61 11.96
N LEU A 196 -1.60 -3.01 12.34
CA LEU A 196 -0.52 -3.67 13.08
C LEU A 196 -0.98 -4.15 14.46
N THR A 197 -1.72 -3.30 15.19
CA THR A 197 -2.22 -3.62 16.54
C THR A 197 -3.09 -4.88 16.52
N ASP A 198 -3.95 -5.02 15.52
CA ASP A 198 -4.79 -6.21 15.38
C ASP A 198 -4.01 -7.47 14.99
N ILE A 199 -2.98 -7.34 14.15
CA ILE A 199 -2.12 -8.49 13.81
C ILE A 199 -1.38 -8.98 15.06
N ILE A 200 -0.85 -8.07 15.87
CA ILE A 200 -0.18 -8.39 17.14
C ILE A 200 -1.16 -9.03 18.12
N ALA A 201 -2.39 -8.53 18.21
CA ALA A 201 -3.43 -9.09 19.08
C ALA A 201 -3.79 -10.55 18.70
N ASP A 202 -3.70 -10.89 17.42
CA ASP A 202 -3.90 -12.25 16.89
C ASP A 202 -2.66 -13.16 17.05
N GLY A 203 -1.58 -12.66 17.65
CA GLY A 203 -0.33 -13.39 17.85
C GLY A 203 0.58 -13.43 16.62
N GLY A 204 0.33 -12.54 15.65
CA GLY A 204 1.26 -12.26 14.57
C GLY A 204 2.48 -11.46 15.06
N ASP A 205 3.59 -11.65 14.37
CA ASP A 205 4.83 -10.88 14.56
C ASP A 205 5.26 -10.40 13.17
N ILE A 206 5.28 -9.08 12.97
CA ILE A 206 5.76 -8.44 11.75
C ILE A 206 7.05 -7.77 12.16
N GLY A 207 8.14 -8.24 11.55
CA GLY A 207 9.47 -8.10 12.11
C GLY A 207 9.90 -6.71 12.54
N SER A 208 10.84 -6.76 13.48
CA SER A 208 11.82 -5.75 13.90
C SER A 208 11.34 -4.58 14.76
N SER A 209 12.29 -4.12 15.58
CA SER A 209 12.28 -2.95 16.45
C SER A 209 11.68 -1.70 15.80
N ASP A 210 11.79 -1.57 14.48
CA ASP A 210 11.45 -0.33 13.78
C ASP A 210 9.93 -0.09 13.77
N ILE A 211 9.11 -1.16 13.81
CA ILE A 211 7.66 -1.04 14.00
C ILE A 211 7.33 -0.69 15.46
N GLU A 212 8.09 -1.23 16.41
CA GLU A 212 7.99 -0.84 17.82
C GLU A 212 8.35 0.65 18.00
N ASP A 213 9.32 1.16 17.25
CA ASP A 213 9.71 2.58 17.27
C ASP A 213 8.57 3.50 16.80
N ILE A 214 7.75 3.10 15.82
CA ILE A 214 6.55 3.86 15.44
C ILE A 214 5.51 3.86 16.57
N LEU A 215 5.29 2.72 17.24
CA LEU A 215 4.37 2.63 18.38
C LEU A 215 4.88 3.43 19.60
N ASP A 216 6.19 3.43 19.84
CA ASP A 216 6.83 4.21 20.89
C ASP A 216 6.80 5.70 20.58
N TYR A 217 6.88 6.07 19.30
CA TYR A 217 6.71 7.44 18.84
C TYR A 217 5.32 7.98 19.22
N CYS A 218 4.26 7.19 18.99
CA CYS A 218 2.90 7.54 19.40
C CYS A 218 2.78 7.80 20.91
N THR A 219 3.38 6.92 21.70
CA THR A 219 3.40 7.04 23.17
C THR A 219 4.14 8.32 23.60
N THR A 220 5.27 8.62 22.94
CA THR A 220 6.08 9.81 23.21
C THR A 220 5.32 11.09 22.88
N VAL A 221 4.70 11.16 21.71
CA VAL A 221 3.89 12.31 21.27
C VAL A 221 2.73 12.58 22.24
N SER A 222 1.98 11.54 22.60
CA SER A 222 0.84 11.66 23.51
C SER A 222 1.26 12.12 24.92
N ALA A 223 2.46 11.72 25.37
CA ALA A 223 3.04 12.17 26.63
C ALA A 223 3.46 13.65 26.62
N ILE A 224 3.83 14.21 25.45
CA ILE A 224 4.11 15.64 25.30
C ILE A 224 2.81 16.44 25.36
N ASN A 225 1.82 16.08 24.53
CA ASN A 225 0.48 16.68 24.53
C ASN A 225 -0.51 15.77 23.79
N ALA A 226 -1.65 15.46 24.42
CA ALA A 226 -2.70 14.66 23.79
C ALA A 226 -3.27 15.27 22.49
N ALA A 227 -3.15 16.59 22.28
CA ALA A 227 -3.57 17.23 21.03
C ALA A 227 -2.62 16.94 19.84
N TYR A 228 -1.43 16.40 20.11
CA TYR A 228 -0.46 15.98 19.10
C TYR A 228 -0.63 14.52 18.68
N ASP A 229 -1.39 13.74 19.43
CA ASP A 229 -1.62 12.33 19.14
C ASP A 229 -2.37 12.18 17.82
N PHE A 230 -1.68 11.65 16.81
CA PHE A 230 -2.21 11.39 15.48
C PHE A 230 -2.43 9.90 15.24
N CYS A 231 -2.03 9.03 16.16
CA CYS A 231 -1.93 7.59 15.91
C CYS A 231 -3.28 6.87 15.88
N SER A 232 -4.34 7.53 16.34
CA SER A 232 -5.73 7.09 16.19
C SER A 232 -6.51 7.88 15.13
N GLN A 233 -5.85 8.78 14.40
CA GLN A 233 -6.48 9.71 13.48
C GLN A 233 -6.52 9.15 12.05
N THR A 234 -7.48 8.27 11.78
CA THR A 234 -7.66 7.68 10.43
C THR A 234 -8.49 8.55 9.48
N ASP A 235 -9.34 9.44 10.00
CA ASP A 235 -10.11 10.38 9.18
C ASP A 235 -9.30 11.65 8.88
N GLU A 236 -8.75 11.74 7.67
CA GLU A 236 -7.95 12.87 7.18
C GLU A 236 -8.66 14.21 7.27
N THR A 237 -10.00 14.23 7.23
CA THR A 237 -10.78 15.48 7.27
C THR A 237 -10.84 16.10 8.66
N THR A 238 -10.48 15.32 9.69
CA THR A 238 -10.48 15.77 11.10
C THR A 238 -9.08 15.97 11.66
N VAL A 239 -8.04 15.81 10.82
CA VAL A 239 -6.65 16.10 11.20
C VAL A 239 -6.51 17.59 11.58
N THR A 240 -5.96 17.80 12.77
CA THR A 240 -5.76 19.12 13.36
C THR A 240 -4.44 19.74 12.92
N ALA A 241 -4.31 21.06 13.07
CA ALA A 241 -3.05 21.74 12.77
C ALA A 241 -1.89 21.26 13.67
N GLN A 242 -2.19 20.85 14.90
CA GLN A 242 -1.24 20.26 15.84
C GLN A 242 -0.70 18.92 15.34
N GLN A 243 -1.57 18.03 14.87
CA GLN A 243 -1.15 16.74 14.30
C GLN A 243 -0.33 16.95 13.02
N ARG A 244 -0.65 17.95 12.18
CA ARG A 244 0.18 18.34 11.02
C ARG A 244 1.58 18.81 11.40
N VAL A 245 1.72 19.54 12.50
CA VAL A 245 3.05 19.96 13.00
C VAL A 245 3.86 18.72 13.37
N VAL A 246 3.25 17.79 14.11
CA VAL A 246 3.94 16.58 14.56
C VAL A 246 4.37 15.71 13.39
N ILE A 247 3.51 15.52 12.39
CA ILE A 247 3.91 14.68 11.24
C ILE A 247 5.03 15.32 10.42
N ARG A 248 5.05 16.65 10.30
CA ARG A 248 6.15 17.37 9.65
C ARG A 248 7.45 17.24 10.45
N CYS A 249 7.37 17.32 11.78
CA CYS A 249 8.49 17.03 12.66
C CYS A 249 8.97 15.58 12.56
N LEU A 250 8.06 14.62 12.37
CA LEU A 250 8.40 13.21 12.13
C LEU A 250 9.18 13.08 10.82
N VAL A 251 8.69 13.70 9.75
CA VAL A 251 9.31 13.69 8.42
C VAL A 251 10.70 14.34 8.43
N ASP A 252 10.86 15.44 9.16
CA ASP A 252 12.15 16.13 9.33
C ASP A 252 13.12 15.38 10.26
N GLY A 253 12.60 14.74 11.30
CA GLY A 253 13.36 14.24 12.44
C GLY A 253 14.30 13.06 12.14
N PRO A 254 15.27 12.79 13.03
CA PRO A 254 16.28 11.76 12.83
C PRO A 254 15.81 10.34 13.12
N ASP A 255 14.72 10.17 13.87
CA ASP A 255 14.28 8.84 14.35
C ASP A 255 13.62 8.04 13.23
N LEU A 256 12.60 8.60 12.58
CA LEU A 256 11.85 7.93 11.52
C LEU A 256 12.00 8.62 10.16
N GLY A 257 12.39 9.90 10.17
CA GLY A 257 12.38 10.79 9.01
C GLY A 257 13.71 10.91 8.29
N PHE A 258 13.86 12.03 7.60
CA PHE A 258 14.99 12.32 6.72
C PHE A 258 16.17 13.00 7.42
N SER A 259 16.03 13.39 8.69
CA SER A 259 17.05 14.11 9.45
C SER A 259 17.51 15.41 8.77
N ILE A 260 16.61 16.20 8.18
CA ILE A 260 16.96 17.40 7.38
C ILE A 260 17.53 18.49 8.28
N SER A 261 16.82 18.86 9.35
CA SER A 261 17.29 19.84 10.34
C SER A 261 18.16 19.21 11.45
N GLY A 262 18.05 17.89 11.64
CA GLY A 262 18.69 17.15 12.74
C GLY A 262 18.08 17.42 14.12
N ASN A 263 16.94 18.11 14.19
CA ASN A 263 16.22 18.32 15.44
C ASN A 263 15.45 17.06 15.85
N ASP A 264 15.50 16.70 17.13
CA ASP A 264 14.60 15.67 17.66
C ASP A 264 13.14 16.17 17.72
N LEU A 265 12.21 15.24 17.91
CA LEU A 265 10.79 15.56 17.97
C LEU A 265 10.43 16.61 19.02
N ALA A 266 11.01 16.49 20.22
CA ALA A 266 10.73 17.42 21.32
C ALA A 266 11.17 18.84 20.98
N THR A 267 12.36 18.99 20.40
CA THR A 267 12.93 20.26 19.94
C THR A 267 12.10 20.85 18.80
N CYS A 268 11.64 20.01 17.86
CA CYS A 268 10.79 20.46 16.76
C CYS A 268 9.43 20.98 17.27
N ILE A 269 8.78 20.27 18.19
CA ILE A 269 7.51 20.67 18.80
C ILE A 269 7.67 21.93 19.66
N ASP A 270 8.74 22.04 20.46
CA ASP A 270 8.99 23.19 21.33
C ASP A 270 9.18 24.47 20.51
N HIS A 271 9.88 24.39 19.37
CA HIS A 271 10.03 25.52 18.44
C HIS A 271 8.74 25.90 17.74
N ALA A 272 7.86 24.94 17.44
CA ALA A 272 6.55 25.24 16.91
C ALA A 272 5.74 26.12 17.88
N GLY A 273 6.00 26.05 19.20
CA GLY A 273 5.63 27.10 20.16
C GLY A 273 4.13 27.40 20.26
N GLY A 274 3.27 26.44 19.88
CA GLY A 274 1.83 26.64 19.75
C GLY A 274 1.38 27.38 18.47
N ASN A 275 2.31 27.76 17.59
CA ASN A 275 2.07 28.15 16.21
C ASN A 275 2.05 26.91 15.30
N THR A 276 1.31 26.99 14.20
CA THR A 276 1.03 25.85 13.29
C THR A 276 2.18 25.53 12.31
N VAL A 277 3.42 25.89 12.64
CA VAL A 277 4.57 25.80 11.73
C VAL A 277 5.78 25.27 12.49
N CYS A 278 6.38 24.20 11.98
CA CYS A 278 7.61 23.61 12.51
C CYS A 278 8.82 24.50 12.18
N PRO A 279 9.93 24.39 12.94
CA PRO A 279 11.18 25.07 12.59
C PRO A 279 11.73 24.49 11.29
N GLY A 280 11.70 25.26 10.20
CA GLY A 280 12.44 24.89 8.98
C GLY A 280 13.95 24.78 9.23
N PRO A 281 14.70 24.15 8.30
CA PRO A 281 16.14 23.96 8.40
C PRO A 281 16.97 25.25 8.39
#